data_AF-A0A2V6CBW8-F1
#
_entry.id   AF-A0A2V6CBW8-F1
#
_cell.length_a   1.000
_cell.length_b   1.000
_cell.length_c   1.000
_cell.angle_alpha   90.00
_cell.angle_beta   90.00
_cell.angle_gamma   90.00
#
_symmetry.space_group_name_H-M   'P 1'
#
loop_
_entity.id
_entity.type
_entity.pdbx_description
1 polymer ?
#
loop_
_entity_poly.entity_id
_entity_poly.type
_entity_poly.pdbx_seq_one_letter_code
_entity_poly.pdbx_strand_id
1 'polypeptide(L)'
;ATFRWDNSKWNNLNGVPVFDTVIGVIDHNTFVQDRNQTAIYIYDSSWDGRSYGDGSWVAPTGLGSSQFLFIEDNTFTHDASTIRVVTDAHGGARFVLRHNTIFNAVPVNHGTESTGRVRGGRAMEIYKNTYTGTDVNNSVGGARSGVVVFHDNAISGYKGNPKFDLSNFRNFFPFASWGGADGTNSWDVNDPKVFFTGKAASNSSGRTVTVSGANWTPNQWLGYTIRRTSNICNSNTLTFGTILGNTANTITYSDNGGYHWIPTMSFCAGDSFEIRKVDAALDQPGRALGSLITGDTPVRPTRWNDQVTEPCYSWNNGQVNFGGGPGVRLNEHYFNDTPMPGYTEFTYPHPLTGSLPWSPPTTTTRTSLRKPWGKKEKKTEQRNRRPWKKTKEKPTNEMAGGQENLGD
;
A
#
# COMPACT_ATOMS: atom_id res chain seq x y z
N ALA A 1 7.02 16.48 -20.59
CA ALA A 1 7.87 17.29 -19.69
C ALA A 1 8.95 16.38 -19.12
N THR A 2 10.18 16.85 -18.94
CA THR A 2 11.28 16.08 -18.34
C THR A 2 11.46 16.55 -16.90
N PHE A 3 11.04 15.75 -15.93
CA PHE A 3 11.25 16.04 -14.52
C PHE A 3 12.64 15.54 -14.07
N ARG A 4 13.43 16.42 -13.47
CA ARG A 4 14.68 16.07 -12.77
C ARG A 4 14.72 16.84 -11.46
N TRP A 5 14.93 16.12 -10.37
CA TRP A 5 15.24 16.70 -9.07
C TRP A 5 16.56 16.14 -8.57
N ASP A 6 17.57 16.99 -8.46
CA ASP A 6 18.95 16.54 -8.32
C ASP A 6 19.77 17.38 -7.33
N ASN A 7 20.83 16.77 -6.77
CA ASN A 7 21.86 17.37 -5.91
C ASN A 7 21.32 18.24 -4.77
N SER A 8 20.19 17.88 -4.18
CA SER A 8 19.55 18.60 -3.09
C SER A 8 19.67 17.88 -1.75
N LYS A 9 19.50 18.60 -0.64
CA LYS A 9 19.40 18.03 0.70
C LYS A 9 18.11 18.44 1.40
N TRP A 10 17.39 17.45 1.91
CA TRP A 10 16.17 17.61 2.69
C TRP A 10 16.46 17.14 4.11
N ASN A 11 16.54 18.11 5.03
CA ASN A 11 16.90 17.84 6.41
C ASN A 11 15.68 18.02 7.31
N ASN A 12 15.10 16.91 7.74
CA ASN A 12 14.02 16.87 8.72
C ASN A 12 12.84 17.78 8.34
N LEU A 13 12.37 17.63 7.10
CA LEU A 13 11.26 18.42 6.58
C LEU A 13 10.00 18.18 7.44
N ASN A 14 9.35 19.27 7.85
CA ASN A 14 8.04 19.23 8.49
C ASN A 14 6.93 19.17 7.43
N GLY A 15 6.91 18.05 6.69
CA GLY A 15 6.10 17.83 5.50
C GLY A 15 6.74 16.78 4.59
N VAL A 16 6.12 16.53 3.44
CA VAL A 16 6.53 15.46 2.52
C VAL A 16 6.39 15.94 1.06
N PRO A 17 7.40 15.76 0.22
CA PRO A 17 7.29 15.97 -1.22
C PRO A 17 6.30 14.96 -1.83
N VAL A 18 5.44 15.45 -2.71
CA VAL A 18 4.40 14.67 -3.39
C VAL A 18 4.65 14.74 -4.90
N PHE A 19 4.73 13.58 -5.54
CA PHE A 19 4.82 13.43 -6.99
C PHE A 19 3.58 12.71 -7.48
N ASP A 20 2.74 13.40 -8.25
CA ASP A 20 1.54 12.81 -8.83
C ASP A 20 1.63 12.78 -10.36
N THR A 21 1.68 11.57 -10.92
CA THR A 21 1.77 11.28 -12.35
C THR A 21 3.03 11.91 -12.97
N VAL A 22 4.16 11.73 -12.29
CA VAL A 22 5.46 12.29 -12.68
C VAL A 22 6.35 11.20 -13.25
N ILE A 23 6.76 11.37 -14.50
CA ILE A 23 7.82 10.57 -15.13
C ILE A 23 9.10 11.41 -15.14
N GLY A 24 10.18 10.86 -14.59
CA GLY A 24 11.45 11.57 -14.46
C GLY A 24 12.39 10.90 -13.48
N VAL A 25 13.35 11.68 -12.96
CA VAL A 25 14.37 11.18 -12.03
C VAL A 25 14.54 12.08 -10.80
N ILE A 26 14.68 11.44 -9.63
CA ILE A 26 15.13 12.02 -8.36
C ILE A 26 16.51 11.42 -8.12
N ASP A 27 17.55 12.25 -8.26
CA ASP A 27 18.95 11.82 -8.41
C ASP A 27 19.89 12.50 -7.40
N HIS A 28 20.92 11.82 -6.91
CA HIS A 28 21.97 12.40 -6.03
C HIS A 28 21.48 13.31 -4.89
N ASN A 29 20.31 13.06 -4.31
CA ASN A 29 19.79 13.83 -3.18
C ASN A 29 20.12 13.16 -1.84
N THR A 30 20.07 13.96 -0.77
CA THR A 30 20.18 13.48 0.61
C THR A 30 18.90 13.76 1.38
N PHE A 31 18.32 12.72 1.98
CA PHE A 31 17.14 12.79 2.84
C PHE A 31 17.52 12.41 4.27
N VAL A 32 17.31 13.32 5.23
CA VAL A 32 17.44 13.06 6.67
C VAL A 32 16.04 13.10 7.28
N GLN A 33 15.58 11.99 7.83
CA GLN A 33 14.17 11.74 8.14
C GLN A 33 13.96 11.29 9.59
N ASP A 34 14.21 12.17 10.56
CA ASP A 34 14.00 11.87 11.99
C ASP A 34 12.64 12.36 12.50
N ARG A 35 12.09 13.41 11.87
CA ARG A 35 10.83 14.05 12.29
C ARG A 35 9.57 13.59 11.56
N ASN A 36 9.70 13.06 10.36
CA ASN A 36 8.56 12.66 9.54
C ASN A 36 8.56 11.15 9.29
N GLN A 37 7.38 10.57 9.10
CA GLN A 37 7.22 9.13 8.87
C GLN A 37 7.61 8.69 7.46
N THR A 38 7.52 9.59 6.46
CA THR A 38 7.73 9.29 5.03
C THR A 38 8.64 10.31 4.32
N ALA A 39 9.55 9.85 3.45
CA ALA A 39 10.44 10.71 2.67
C ALA A 39 9.78 11.27 1.40
N ILE A 40 9.06 10.43 0.66
CA ILE A 40 8.47 10.76 -0.64
C ILE A 40 7.07 10.12 -0.76
N TYR A 41 6.07 10.91 -1.17
CA TYR A 41 4.78 10.38 -1.63
C TYR A 41 4.73 10.30 -3.15
N ILE A 42 4.23 9.17 -3.65
CA ILE A 42 4.11 8.91 -5.09
C ILE A 42 2.68 8.51 -5.43
N TYR A 43 2.13 9.17 -6.43
CA TYR A 43 0.84 8.89 -7.03
C TYR A 43 1.00 8.82 -8.54
N ASP A 44 0.14 8.06 -9.21
CA ASP A 44 -0.09 8.22 -10.65
C ASP A 44 -1.59 8.39 -10.89
N SER A 45 -2.18 9.30 -10.09
CA SER A 45 -3.62 9.41 -9.97
C SER A 45 -4.27 9.87 -11.27
N SER A 46 -3.49 10.54 -12.14
CA SER A 46 -3.88 11.18 -13.39
C SER A 46 -3.38 10.46 -14.65
N TRP A 47 -2.89 9.21 -14.51
CA TRP A 47 -2.29 8.45 -15.61
C TRP A 47 -3.21 8.34 -16.84
N ASP A 48 -2.67 8.64 -18.02
CA ASP A 48 -3.41 8.71 -19.29
C ASP A 48 -4.70 9.54 -19.23
N GLY A 49 -4.70 10.61 -18.43
CA GLY A 49 -5.84 11.52 -18.27
C GLY A 49 -7.01 10.94 -17.48
N ARG A 50 -6.80 9.84 -16.74
CA ARG A 50 -7.80 9.19 -15.88
C ARG A 50 -7.54 9.50 -14.42
N SER A 51 -8.56 9.44 -13.56
CA SER A 51 -8.43 9.73 -12.13
C SER A 51 -8.21 8.48 -11.27
N TYR A 52 -7.87 8.68 -10.00
CA TYR A 52 -7.79 7.65 -8.94
C TYR A 52 -6.77 6.52 -9.15
N GLY A 53 -5.91 6.64 -10.18
CA GLY A 53 -5.01 5.57 -10.60
C GLY A 53 -5.65 4.53 -11.52
N ASP A 54 -6.91 4.72 -11.92
CA ASP A 54 -7.61 3.75 -12.78
C ASP A 54 -6.93 3.62 -14.15
N GLY A 55 -6.41 4.72 -14.70
CA GLY A 55 -5.64 4.72 -15.95
C GLY A 55 -4.35 3.89 -15.84
N SER A 56 -3.64 4.03 -14.73
CA SER A 56 -2.42 3.26 -14.47
C SER A 56 -2.73 1.78 -14.31
N TRP A 57 -3.86 1.42 -13.71
CA TRP A 57 -4.25 0.02 -13.56
C TRP A 57 -4.58 -0.66 -14.88
N VAL A 58 -5.19 0.03 -15.85
CA VAL A 58 -5.50 -0.57 -17.17
C VAL A 58 -4.31 -0.56 -18.13
N ALA A 59 -3.32 0.30 -17.92
CA ALA A 59 -2.16 0.41 -18.78
C ALA A 59 -1.17 -0.75 -18.57
N PRO A 60 -0.42 -1.17 -19.61
CA PRO A 60 0.70 -2.09 -19.48
C PRO A 60 1.63 -1.69 -18.33
N THR A 61 2.16 -2.65 -17.59
CA THR A 61 3.02 -2.37 -16.42
C THR A 61 4.31 -1.66 -16.83
N GLY A 62 4.88 -2.07 -17.96
CA GLY A 62 6.05 -1.42 -18.54
C GLY A 62 7.33 -1.58 -17.72
N LEU A 63 7.46 -2.64 -16.92
CA LEU A 63 8.68 -2.91 -16.13
C LEU A 63 9.92 -2.80 -17.01
N GLY A 64 10.96 -2.12 -16.51
CA GLY A 64 12.20 -1.88 -17.26
C GLY A 64 12.10 -0.81 -18.34
N SER A 65 11.04 0.02 -18.33
CA SER A 65 10.85 1.11 -19.30
C SER A 65 10.95 2.50 -18.66
N SER A 66 10.88 3.55 -19.48
CA SER A 66 10.88 4.94 -19.04
C SER A 66 9.56 5.40 -18.40
N GLN A 67 8.57 4.53 -18.20
CA GLN A 67 7.21 4.87 -17.73
C GLN A 67 7.09 4.95 -16.20
N PHE A 68 8.15 5.36 -15.52
CA PHE A 68 8.26 5.34 -14.06
C PHE A 68 8.88 6.64 -13.54
N LEU A 69 8.62 6.97 -12.27
CA LEU A 69 9.47 7.87 -11.51
C LEU A 69 10.70 7.11 -11.00
N PHE A 70 11.90 7.50 -11.44
CA PHE A 70 13.16 6.92 -10.98
C PHE A 70 13.66 7.66 -9.75
N ILE A 71 14.07 6.91 -8.73
CA ILE A 71 14.71 7.39 -7.52
C ILE A 71 16.06 6.68 -7.47
N GLU A 72 17.12 7.38 -7.85
CA GLU A 72 18.46 6.79 -8.01
C GLU A 72 19.57 7.62 -7.36
N ASP A 73 20.65 6.94 -6.95
CA ASP A 73 21.84 7.55 -6.36
C ASP A 73 21.58 8.49 -5.15
N ASN A 74 20.44 8.33 -4.46
CA ASN A 74 20.11 9.12 -3.29
C ASN A 74 20.60 8.44 -2.00
N THR A 75 20.75 9.24 -0.95
CA THR A 75 21.01 8.76 0.41
C THR A 75 19.81 9.07 1.31
N PHE A 76 19.24 8.03 1.93
CA PHE A 76 18.19 8.13 2.93
C PHE A 76 18.75 7.75 4.30
N THR A 77 18.59 8.62 5.30
CA THR A 77 19.10 8.41 6.66
C THR A 77 18.03 8.71 7.69
N HIS A 78 17.88 7.81 8.66
CA HIS A 78 17.01 7.95 9.81
C HIS A 78 17.73 7.54 11.11
N ASP A 79 17.43 8.21 12.22
CA ASP A 79 17.81 7.79 13.57
C ASP A 79 17.39 6.35 13.91
N ALA A 80 18.26 5.63 14.59
CA ALA A 80 18.26 4.18 14.69
C ALA A 80 17.28 3.55 15.68
N SER A 81 16.34 4.31 16.24
CA SER A 81 15.38 3.77 17.21
C SER A 81 14.13 3.16 16.57
N THR A 82 13.86 3.46 15.30
CA THR A 82 12.75 2.89 14.52
C THR A 82 13.15 2.72 13.06
N ILE A 83 12.29 2.11 12.24
CA ILE A 83 12.38 2.21 10.78
C ILE A 83 11.47 3.33 10.28
N ARG A 84 11.88 3.98 9.19
CA ARG A 84 11.08 4.98 8.47
C ARG A 84 10.77 4.59 7.04
N VAL A 85 9.79 5.25 6.45
CA VAL A 85 9.35 4.95 5.09
C VAL A 85 10.09 5.86 4.09
N VAL A 86 10.76 5.26 3.11
CA VAL A 86 11.38 5.96 1.97
C VAL A 86 10.29 6.46 1.02
N THR A 87 9.39 5.55 0.63
CA THR A 87 8.29 5.81 -0.30
C THR A 87 6.97 5.38 0.32
N ASP A 88 5.96 6.22 0.27
CA ASP A 88 4.56 5.82 0.44
C ASP A 88 3.82 6.14 -0.86
N ALA A 89 3.07 5.18 -1.38
CA ALA A 89 2.61 5.24 -2.76
C ALA A 89 1.25 4.59 -2.95
N HIS A 90 0.33 5.26 -3.64
CA HIS A 90 -0.97 4.71 -4.04
C HIS A 90 -1.55 5.46 -5.23
N GLY A 91 -2.82 5.24 -5.57
CA GLY A 91 -3.45 5.89 -6.72
C GLY A 91 -2.77 5.50 -8.03
N GLY A 92 -2.42 4.21 -8.19
CA GLY A 92 -1.79 3.70 -9.39
C GLY A 92 -0.29 3.96 -9.52
N ALA A 93 0.40 4.41 -8.46
CA ALA A 93 1.81 4.77 -8.49
C ALA A 93 2.75 3.70 -9.11
N ARG A 94 3.72 4.18 -9.91
CA ARG A 94 4.77 3.43 -10.60
C ARG A 94 6.12 4.10 -10.34
N PHE A 95 7.03 3.38 -9.67
CA PHE A 95 8.37 3.92 -9.41
C PHE A 95 9.47 2.87 -9.41
N VAL A 96 10.68 3.35 -9.66
CA VAL A 96 11.92 2.58 -9.58
C VAL A 96 12.77 3.17 -8.46
N LEU A 97 13.20 2.34 -7.51
CA LEU A 97 14.18 2.69 -6.48
C LEU A 97 15.45 1.89 -6.74
N ARG A 98 16.52 2.54 -7.21
CA ARG A 98 17.75 1.85 -7.58
C ARG A 98 19.03 2.57 -7.20
N HIS A 99 20.11 1.85 -6.94
CA HIS A 99 21.42 2.45 -6.63
C HIS A 99 21.44 3.43 -5.44
N ASN A 100 20.44 3.38 -4.55
CA ASN A 100 20.39 4.26 -3.37
C ASN A 100 21.14 3.66 -2.18
N THR A 101 21.55 4.52 -1.25
CA THR A 101 22.00 4.14 0.10
C THR A 101 20.87 4.40 1.09
N ILE A 102 20.39 3.35 1.75
CA ILE A 102 19.20 3.37 2.61
C ILE A 102 19.60 2.93 4.02
N PHE A 103 19.55 3.86 4.98
CA PHE A 103 19.86 3.59 6.38
C PHE A 103 18.60 3.70 7.25
N ASN A 104 18.22 2.61 7.93
CA ASN A 104 17.03 2.50 8.78
C ASN A 104 15.74 3.01 8.14
N ALA A 105 15.57 2.74 6.85
CA ALA A 105 14.37 3.08 6.12
C ALA A 105 13.99 1.99 5.12
N VAL A 106 12.74 1.99 4.68
CA VAL A 106 12.19 0.96 3.79
C VAL A 106 11.24 1.56 2.75
N PRO A 107 11.24 1.08 1.50
CA PRO A 107 10.22 1.46 0.52
C PRO A 107 8.92 0.70 0.76
N VAL A 108 7.79 1.42 0.69
CA VAL A 108 6.47 0.79 0.66
C VAL A 108 5.55 1.34 -0.42
N ASN A 109 4.46 0.61 -0.66
CA ASN A 109 3.25 1.15 -1.27
C ASN A 109 2.01 0.72 -0.46
N HIS A 110 0.88 1.35 -0.75
CA HIS A 110 -0.42 1.02 -0.23
C HIS A 110 -1.30 0.39 -1.32
N GLY A 111 -2.34 -0.32 -0.89
CA GLY A 111 -3.37 -0.91 -1.72
C GLY A 111 -4.70 -0.18 -1.65
N THR A 112 -5.77 -0.88 -2.01
CA THR A 112 -7.14 -0.34 -1.98
C THR A 112 -7.67 -0.09 -0.57
N GLU A 113 -6.92 -0.44 0.48
CA GLU A 113 -7.16 0.04 1.84
C GLU A 113 -6.80 1.53 2.05
N SER A 114 -6.16 2.16 1.06
CA SER A 114 -5.89 3.60 1.05
C SER A 114 -7.17 4.43 1.24
N THR A 115 -7.03 5.74 1.47
CA THR A 115 -8.15 6.59 1.87
C THR A 115 -9.21 6.76 0.76
N GLY A 116 -10.29 5.99 0.87
CA GLY A 116 -11.49 6.15 0.07
C GLY A 116 -11.40 5.50 -1.32
N ARG A 117 -11.59 6.31 -2.37
CA ARG A 117 -11.79 5.82 -3.74
C ARG A 117 -10.49 5.50 -4.50
N VAL A 118 -9.35 5.97 -4.04
CA VAL A 118 -8.07 5.77 -4.74
C VAL A 118 -7.73 4.27 -4.85
N ARG A 119 -7.14 3.88 -5.99
CA ARG A 119 -6.64 2.52 -6.21
C ARG A 119 -5.32 2.30 -5.47
N GLY A 120 -4.88 1.05 -5.39
CA GLY A 120 -3.55 0.72 -4.86
C GLY A 120 -2.40 1.18 -5.76
N GLY A 121 -1.18 1.12 -5.24
CA GLY A 121 0.06 1.26 -6.02
C GLY A 121 0.14 0.19 -7.12
N ARG A 122 0.67 0.55 -8.28
CA ARG A 122 0.61 -0.31 -9.48
C ARG A 122 1.87 -1.15 -9.69
N ALA A 123 3.04 -0.54 -9.55
CA ALA A 123 4.31 -1.19 -9.86
C ALA A 123 5.49 -0.59 -9.09
N MET A 124 6.39 -1.46 -8.62
CA MET A 124 7.64 -1.10 -7.95
C MET A 124 8.79 -1.91 -8.54
N GLU A 125 9.86 -1.25 -8.97
CA GLU A 125 11.14 -1.92 -9.25
C GLU A 125 12.17 -1.45 -8.22
N ILE A 126 12.77 -2.37 -7.47
CA ILE A 126 13.62 -2.07 -6.33
C ILE A 126 14.89 -2.91 -6.45
N TYR A 127 15.97 -2.31 -6.95
CA TYR A 127 17.18 -3.07 -7.24
C TYR A 127 18.48 -2.33 -7.04
N LYS A 128 19.55 -3.08 -6.75
CA LYS A 128 20.91 -2.55 -6.60
C LYS A 128 21.04 -1.42 -5.57
N ASN A 129 20.17 -1.39 -4.57
CA ASN A 129 20.31 -0.49 -3.43
C ASN A 129 21.17 -1.14 -2.34
N THR A 130 21.78 -0.31 -1.51
CA THR A 130 22.47 -0.74 -0.28
C THR A 130 21.63 -0.37 0.93
N TYR A 131 21.16 -1.39 1.65
CA TYR A 131 20.39 -1.26 2.88
C TYR A 131 21.28 -1.53 4.09
N THR A 132 21.15 -0.70 5.11
CA THR A 132 21.78 -0.90 6.43
C THR A 132 20.78 -0.59 7.51
N GLY A 133 20.41 -1.61 8.29
CA GLY A 133 19.59 -1.47 9.48
C GLY A 133 20.41 -1.48 10.78
N THR A 134 19.75 -1.28 11.91
CA THR A 134 20.33 -1.36 13.27
C THR A 134 19.61 -2.36 14.17
N ASP A 135 19.16 -3.48 13.59
CA ASP A 135 18.51 -4.61 14.29
C ASP A 135 17.17 -4.24 14.98
N VAL A 136 16.52 -3.17 14.50
CA VAL A 136 15.25 -2.66 15.07
C VAL A 136 14.01 -3.47 14.65
N ASN A 137 13.97 -3.98 13.42
CA ASN A 137 12.88 -4.84 12.92
C ASN A 137 13.37 -5.76 11.78
N ASN A 138 12.49 -6.64 11.31
CA ASN A 138 12.76 -7.59 10.22
C ASN A 138 12.17 -7.17 8.86
N SER A 139 11.54 -5.99 8.75
CA SER A 139 10.93 -5.55 7.49
C SER A 139 11.94 -4.77 6.67
N VAL A 140 12.17 -5.17 5.43
CA VAL A 140 13.07 -4.46 4.49
C VAL A 140 12.29 -3.65 3.44
N GLY A 141 10.98 -3.67 3.52
CA GLY A 141 10.05 -3.08 2.56
C GLY A 141 8.72 -3.84 2.54
N GLY A 142 7.75 -3.28 1.82
CA GLY A 142 6.48 -3.95 1.65
C GLY A 142 5.65 -3.41 0.50
N ALA A 143 4.80 -4.25 -0.06
CA ALA A 143 3.80 -3.83 -1.02
C ALA A 143 2.45 -4.39 -0.63
N ARG A 144 1.45 -3.52 -0.62
CA ARG A 144 0.07 -3.89 -0.35
C ARG A 144 -0.77 -4.03 -1.62
N SER A 145 -0.16 -3.74 -2.76
CA SER A 145 -0.80 -3.79 -4.06
C SER A 145 0.18 -3.84 -5.24
N GLY A 146 -0.29 -4.34 -6.37
CA GLY A 146 0.42 -4.27 -7.64
C GLY A 146 1.58 -5.26 -7.75
N VAL A 147 2.51 -4.96 -8.65
CA VAL A 147 3.64 -5.83 -8.99
C VAL A 147 4.95 -5.28 -8.44
N VAL A 148 5.78 -6.16 -7.91
CA VAL A 148 7.10 -5.82 -7.36
C VAL A 148 8.18 -6.66 -8.03
N VAL A 149 9.21 -6.00 -8.52
CA VAL A 149 10.48 -6.59 -8.93
C VAL A 149 11.54 -6.15 -7.91
N PHE A 150 12.08 -7.08 -7.13
CA PHE A 150 12.96 -6.78 -6.00
C PHE A 150 14.24 -7.61 -6.07
N HIS A 151 15.37 -7.03 -6.49
CA HIS A 151 16.56 -7.85 -6.75
C HIS A 151 17.92 -7.15 -6.64
N ASP A 152 18.97 -7.95 -6.51
CA ASP A 152 20.37 -7.48 -6.50
C ASP A 152 20.64 -6.39 -5.45
N ASN A 153 19.86 -6.35 -4.36
CA ASN A 153 20.07 -5.42 -3.26
C ASN A 153 21.06 -6.00 -2.24
N ALA A 154 21.94 -5.16 -1.71
CA ALA A 154 22.82 -5.51 -0.60
C ALA A 154 22.13 -5.16 0.72
N ILE A 155 21.71 -6.16 1.50
CA ILE A 155 20.86 -5.95 2.69
C ILE A 155 21.53 -6.52 3.94
N SER A 156 21.65 -5.70 4.98
CA SER A 156 22.26 -6.07 6.25
C SER A 156 21.68 -5.28 7.43
N GLY A 157 21.87 -5.79 8.66
CA GLY A 157 21.49 -5.09 9.88
C GLY A 157 19.98 -5.10 10.20
N TYR A 158 19.21 -6.03 9.64
CA TYR A 158 17.79 -6.23 9.99
C TYR A 158 17.63 -7.48 10.86
N LYS A 159 16.61 -7.46 11.72
CA LYS A 159 16.37 -8.43 12.79
C LYS A 159 15.95 -9.80 12.27
N GLY A 160 16.52 -10.84 12.87
CA GLY A 160 16.08 -12.23 12.70
C GLY A 160 16.04 -12.67 11.23
N ASN A 161 14.83 -12.88 10.71
CA ASN A 161 14.56 -13.31 9.34
C ASN A 161 14.01 -12.14 8.52
N PRO A 162 14.87 -11.28 7.97
CA PRO A 162 14.42 -10.12 7.20
C PRO A 162 13.67 -10.50 5.93
N LYS A 163 12.61 -9.75 5.61
CA LYS A 163 11.73 -10.01 4.46
C LYS A 163 11.11 -8.74 3.89
N PHE A 164 10.71 -8.82 2.64
CA PHE A 164 9.86 -7.83 1.99
C PHE A 164 8.42 -8.32 2.01
N ASP A 165 7.51 -7.61 2.69
CA ASP A 165 6.14 -8.10 2.92
C ASP A 165 5.21 -7.81 1.74
N LEU A 166 4.51 -8.83 1.26
CA LEU A 166 3.44 -8.69 0.25
C LEU A 166 2.09 -8.98 0.92
N SER A 167 1.25 -7.97 1.13
CA SER A 167 0.01 -8.14 1.93
C SER A 167 -1.18 -7.38 1.39
N ASN A 168 -2.28 -8.06 1.05
CA ASN A 168 -3.55 -7.39 0.78
C ASN A 168 -4.32 -7.12 2.07
N PHE A 169 -4.44 -5.85 2.46
CA PHE A 169 -5.07 -5.50 3.72
C PHE A 169 -6.60 -5.72 3.73
N ARG A 170 -7.24 -5.79 2.55
CA ARG A 170 -8.66 -6.16 2.43
C ARG A 170 -8.96 -7.58 2.92
N ASN A 171 -7.96 -8.45 3.10
CA ASN A 171 -8.13 -9.75 3.77
C ASN A 171 -8.38 -9.64 5.29
N PHE A 172 -8.07 -8.50 5.91
CA PHE A 172 -8.18 -8.28 7.35
C PHE A 172 -9.32 -7.34 7.72
N PHE A 173 -9.67 -6.38 6.85
CA PHE A 173 -10.62 -5.33 7.20
C PHE A 173 -11.40 -4.85 5.97
N PRO A 174 -12.68 -4.44 6.11
CA PRO A 174 -13.47 -3.90 5.01
C PRO A 174 -13.26 -2.39 4.83
N PHE A 175 -12.58 -1.99 3.76
CA PHE A 175 -12.26 -0.58 3.49
C PHE A 175 -13.22 0.06 2.50
N ALA A 176 -13.76 1.24 2.80
CA ALA A 176 -14.60 1.94 1.83
C ALA A 176 -13.73 2.53 0.69
N SER A 177 -14.15 2.46 -0.58
CA SER A 177 -15.43 1.93 -1.10
C SER A 177 -15.37 0.45 -1.54
N TRP A 178 -14.26 -0.23 -1.26
CA TRP A 178 -13.91 -1.52 -1.86
C TRP A 178 -14.41 -2.73 -1.06
N GLY A 179 -14.71 -2.58 0.22
CA GLY A 179 -15.12 -3.66 1.14
C GLY A 179 -13.98 -4.61 1.52
N GLY A 180 -14.32 -5.72 2.18
CA GLY A 180 -13.36 -6.78 2.54
C GLY A 180 -13.28 -7.87 1.47
N ALA A 181 -12.16 -8.59 1.39
CA ALA A 181 -12.00 -9.79 0.59
C ALA A 181 -12.60 -10.99 1.35
N ASP A 182 -13.94 -11.01 1.44
CA ASP A 182 -14.68 -11.89 2.35
C ASP A 182 -15.24 -13.17 1.68
N GLY A 183 -14.91 -13.40 0.40
CA GLY A 183 -15.45 -14.49 -0.40
C GLY A 183 -16.79 -14.19 -1.07
N THR A 184 -17.37 -13.01 -0.85
CA THR A 184 -18.65 -12.57 -1.46
C THR A 184 -18.56 -11.23 -2.17
N ASN A 185 -17.50 -10.48 -1.92
CA ASN A 185 -17.34 -9.14 -2.45
C ASN A 185 -17.14 -9.14 -3.97
N SER A 186 -18.06 -8.49 -4.66
CA SER A 186 -18.09 -8.37 -6.13
C SER A 186 -16.91 -7.62 -6.76
N TRP A 187 -16.06 -6.97 -5.98
CA TRP A 187 -14.81 -6.39 -6.48
C TRP A 187 -13.73 -7.46 -6.72
N ASP A 188 -13.85 -8.62 -6.07
CA ASP A 188 -12.85 -9.68 -6.05
C ASP A 188 -13.25 -10.86 -6.96
N VAL A 189 -12.28 -11.69 -7.32
CA VAL A 189 -12.49 -13.00 -7.93
C VAL A 189 -12.72 -14.01 -6.80
N ASN A 190 -13.94 -14.49 -6.69
CA ASN A 190 -14.34 -15.45 -5.66
C ASN A 190 -14.81 -16.75 -6.30
N ASP A 191 -14.51 -17.87 -5.65
CA ASP A 191 -15.15 -19.13 -6.00
C ASP A 191 -16.64 -19.03 -5.62
N PRO A 192 -17.58 -19.32 -6.54
CA PRO A 192 -19.00 -19.22 -6.25
C PRO A 192 -19.48 -20.23 -5.20
N LYS A 193 -18.70 -21.29 -4.94
CA LYS A 193 -19.05 -22.36 -4.02
C LYS A 193 -18.96 -21.91 -2.56
N VAL A 194 -19.99 -22.25 -1.80
CA VAL A 194 -19.90 -22.32 -0.34
C VAL A 194 -19.33 -23.69 0.03
N PHE A 195 -18.13 -23.71 0.60
CA PHE A 195 -17.41 -24.96 0.87
C PHE A 195 -17.89 -25.64 2.15
N PHE A 196 -18.38 -24.86 3.10
CA PHE A 196 -18.93 -25.35 4.35
C PHE A 196 -19.90 -24.32 4.94
N THR A 197 -20.93 -24.81 5.63
CA THR A 197 -21.79 -24.00 6.50
C THR A 197 -21.89 -24.67 7.86
N GLY A 198 -21.82 -23.92 8.94
CA GLY A 198 -21.95 -24.48 10.28
C GLY A 198 -22.34 -23.46 11.32
N LYS A 199 -22.34 -23.92 12.57
CA LYS A 199 -22.63 -23.11 13.75
C LYS A 199 -21.48 -23.18 14.75
N ALA A 200 -21.18 -22.07 15.38
CA ALA A 200 -20.24 -22.03 16.50
C ALA A 200 -20.78 -22.84 17.67
N ALA A 201 -19.97 -23.74 18.22
CA ALA A 201 -20.32 -24.62 19.34
C ALA A 201 -20.41 -23.86 20.67
N SER A 202 -19.59 -22.83 20.82
CA SER A 202 -19.43 -22.05 22.04
C SER A 202 -19.13 -20.61 21.71
N ASN A 203 -19.18 -19.74 22.71
CA ASN A 203 -18.64 -18.40 22.60
C ASN A 203 -17.13 -18.50 22.38
N SER A 204 -16.60 -17.65 21.50
CA SER A 204 -15.18 -17.47 21.32
C SER A 204 -14.86 -15.99 21.08
N SER A 205 -13.82 -15.53 21.74
CA SER A 205 -13.15 -14.27 21.44
C SER A 205 -11.74 -14.60 20.93
N GLY A 206 -11.23 -13.80 20.00
CA GLY A 206 -9.82 -13.91 19.60
C GLY A 206 -9.50 -15.08 18.68
N ARG A 207 -9.82 -14.92 17.39
CA ARG A 207 -9.19 -15.65 16.26
C ARG A 207 -9.48 -17.14 16.15
N THR A 208 -10.46 -17.69 16.88
CA THR A 208 -10.85 -19.09 16.77
C THR A 208 -12.35 -19.32 16.81
N VAL A 209 -12.80 -20.43 16.22
CA VAL A 209 -14.17 -20.93 16.36
C VAL A 209 -14.16 -22.46 16.38
N THR A 210 -14.85 -23.04 17.37
CA THR A 210 -15.07 -24.49 17.48
C THR A 210 -16.44 -24.85 16.94
N VAL A 211 -16.55 -25.98 16.24
CA VAL A 211 -17.73 -26.34 15.45
C VAL A 211 -18.18 -27.74 15.84
N SER A 212 -19.39 -27.85 16.37
CA SER A 212 -19.93 -29.14 16.85
C SER A 212 -20.14 -30.11 15.68
N GLY A 213 -19.66 -31.34 15.85
CA GLY A 213 -19.82 -32.40 14.86
C GLY A 213 -18.92 -32.30 13.63
N ALA A 214 -18.03 -31.30 13.56
CA ALA A 214 -17.00 -31.25 12.53
C ALA A 214 -15.92 -32.34 12.77
N ASN A 215 -15.45 -32.95 11.69
CA ASN A 215 -14.38 -33.94 11.68
C ASN A 215 -13.48 -33.72 10.45
N TRP A 216 -12.88 -32.55 10.37
CA TRP A 216 -12.04 -32.12 9.26
C TRP A 216 -10.65 -32.75 9.32
N THR A 217 -10.00 -32.79 8.16
CA THR A 217 -8.56 -33.03 8.14
C THR A 217 -7.84 -31.77 8.64
N PRO A 218 -6.77 -31.89 9.45
CA PRO A 218 -5.97 -30.74 9.84
C PRO A 218 -5.54 -29.91 8.63
N ASN A 219 -5.70 -28.58 8.72
CA ASN A 219 -5.40 -27.60 7.68
C ASN A 219 -6.16 -27.75 6.35
N GLN A 220 -7.24 -28.53 6.31
CA GLN A 220 -8.15 -28.62 5.16
C GLN A 220 -8.63 -27.24 4.65
N TRP A 221 -8.78 -26.27 5.55
CA TRP A 221 -9.30 -24.93 5.25
C TRP A 221 -8.24 -23.83 5.24
N LEU A 222 -6.95 -24.17 5.34
CA LEU A 222 -5.87 -23.17 5.30
C LEU A 222 -5.97 -22.31 4.03
N GLY A 223 -5.97 -20.98 4.20
CA GLY A 223 -6.04 -20.00 3.10
C GLY A 223 -7.45 -19.71 2.58
N TYR A 224 -8.48 -20.41 3.07
CA TYR A 224 -9.89 -20.07 2.81
C TYR A 224 -10.32 -18.87 3.66
N THR A 225 -11.49 -18.31 3.36
CA THR A 225 -12.11 -17.25 4.17
C THR A 225 -13.25 -17.82 4.99
N ILE A 226 -13.25 -17.53 6.29
CA ILE A 226 -14.42 -17.74 7.15
C ILE A 226 -15.26 -16.47 7.18
N ARG A 227 -16.59 -16.60 7.03
CA ARG A 227 -17.54 -15.48 7.12
C ARG A 227 -18.66 -15.81 8.08
N ARG A 228 -18.79 -15.03 9.15
CA ARG A 228 -19.91 -15.10 10.09
C ARG A 228 -21.16 -14.46 9.47
N THR A 229 -22.26 -15.21 9.48
CA THR A 229 -23.52 -14.85 8.79
C THR A 229 -24.67 -14.50 9.74
N SER A 230 -24.51 -14.76 11.04
CA SER A 230 -25.40 -14.23 12.09
C SER A 230 -24.60 -13.48 13.15
N ASN A 231 -25.26 -12.66 13.96
CA ASN A 231 -24.62 -11.93 15.05
C ASN A 231 -25.52 -12.00 16.29
N ILE A 232 -25.71 -13.20 16.84
CA ILE A 232 -26.66 -13.48 17.93
C ILE A 232 -26.44 -12.56 19.13
N CYS A 233 -25.18 -12.27 19.45
CA CYS A 233 -24.82 -11.44 20.60
C CYS A 233 -24.57 -9.97 20.29
N ASN A 234 -24.81 -9.50 19.06
CA ASN A 234 -24.52 -8.12 18.66
C ASN A 234 -23.08 -7.68 19.01
N SER A 235 -22.12 -8.54 18.72
CA SER A 235 -20.73 -8.44 19.21
C SER A 235 -19.91 -7.24 18.70
N ASN A 236 -20.44 -6.45 17.75
CA ASN A 236 -19.75 -5.31 17.12
C ASN A 236 -18.33 -5.61 16.63
N THR A 237 -18.06 -6.85 16.22
CA THR A 237 -16.77 -7.31 15.69
C THR A 237 -16.81 -7.47 14.17
N LEU A 238 -15.63 -7.66 13.56
CA LEU A 238 -15.55 -8.08 12.16
C LEU A 238 -16.39 -9.34 11.90
N THR A 239 -16.77 -9.53 10.64
CA THR A 239 -17.62 -10.65 10.20
C THR A 239 -16.89 -11.64 9.30
N PHE A 240 -15.60 -11.44 9.04
CA PHE A 240 -14.79 -12.36 8.25
C PHE A 240 -13.34 -12.38 8.71
N GLY A 241 -12.60 -13.37 8.23
CA GLY A 241 -11.15 -13.46 8.38
C GLY A 241 -10.58 -14.58 7.50
N THR A 242 -9.29 -14.50 7.17
CA THR A 242 -8.60 -15.58 6.46
C THR A 242 -8.27 -16.70 7.44
N ILE A 243 -8.56 -17.94 7.07
CA ILE A 243 -8.26 -19.13 7.88
C ILE A 243 -6.75 -19.40 7.81
N LEU A 244 -6.11 -19.36 8.98
CA LEU A 244 -4.68 -19.62 9.17
C LEU A 244 -4.39 -21.09 9.50
N GLY A 245 -5.43 -21.89 9.70
CA GLY A 245 -5.34 -23.32 9.96
C GLY A 245 -6.62 -23.85 10.60
N ASN A 246 -6.74 -25.18 10.66
CA ASN A 246 -7.82 -25.83 11.41
C ASN A 246 -7.35 -27.17 11.97
N THR A 247 -7.92 -27.56 13.11
CA THR A 247 -7.89 -28.94 13.62
C THR A 247 -9.08 -29.72 13.05
N ALA A 248 -9.44 -30.86 13.64
CA ALA A 248 -10.63 -31.61 13.27
C ALA A 248 -11.94 -30.82 13.45
N ASN A 249 -11.98 -29.83 14.35
CA ASN A 249 -13.22 -29.11 14.67
C ASN A 249 -13.03 -27.64 15.08
N THR A 250 -11.81 -27.13 15.11
CA THR A 250 -11.52 -25.73 15.44
C THR A 250 -10.82 -25.05 14.28
N ILE A 251 -11.33 -23.90 13.86
CA ILE A 251 -10.70 -23.02 12.87
C ILE A 251 -9.95 -21.93 13.61
N THR A 252 -8.73 -21.62 13.16
CA THR A 252 -7.97 -20.42 13.54
C THR A 252 -7.96 -19.45 12.35
N TYR A 253 -8.23 -18.17 12.59
CA TYR A 253 -8.32 -17.15 11.55
C TYR A 253 -7.52 -15.87 11.86
N SER A 254 -7.35 -15.01 10.86
CA SER A 254 -6.64 -13.75 10.96
C SER A 254 -7.30 -12.78 11.94
N ASP A 255 -6.51 -11.87 12.49
CA ASP A 255 -7.03 -10.74 13.27
C ASP A 255 -7.58 -9.64 12.34
N ASN A 256 -7.85 -8.48 12.94
CA ASN A 256 -8.28 -7.26 12.27
C ASN A 256 -7.13 -6.43 11.71
N GLY A 257 -5.92 -6.97 11.50
CA GLY A 257 -4.79 -6.24 10.91
C GLY A 257 -4.32 -5.02 11.72
N GLY A 258 -4.63 -4.98 13.03
CA GLY A 258 -4.28 -3.84 13.90
C GLY A 258 -5.28 -2.67 13.89
N TYR A 259 -6.41 -2.77 13.18
CA TYR A 259 -7.39 -1.67 13.10
C TYR A 259 -8.27 -1.58 14.36
N HIS A 260 -7.89 -0.70 15.30
CA HIS A 260 -8.49 -0.58 16.64
C HIS A 260 -9.99 -0.22 16.68
N TRP A 261 -10.57 0.30 15.58
CA TRP A 261 -11.97 0.76 15.54
C TRP A 261 -12.99 -0.38 15.50
N ILE A 262 -12.62 -1.55 15.00
CA ILE A 262 -13.47 -2.73 14.98
C ILE A 262 -12.65 -3.92 15.48
N PRO A 263 -13.06 -4.59 16.58
CA PRO A 263 -12.34 -5.74 17.09
C PRO A 263 -12.35 -6.91 16.11
N THR A 264 -11.35 -7.79 16.28
CA THR A 264 -11.26 -9.08 15.58
C THR A 264 -12.56 -9.87 15.71
N MET A 265 -12.95 -10.57 14.65
CA MET A 265 -14.15 -11.40 14.61
C MET A 265 -14.22 -12.35 15.81
N SER A 266 -15.41 -12.40 16.42
CA SER A 266 -15.77 -13.28 17.53
C SER A 266 -16.98 -14.12 17.15
N PHE A 267 -17.28 -15.16 17.93
CA PHE A 267 -18.51 -15.94 17.77
C PHE A 267 -19.24 -16.07 19.09
N CYS A 268 -20.56 -16.08 19.01
CA CYS A 268 -21.40 -16.61 20.08
C CYS A 268 -21.87 -18.03 19.75
N ALA A 269 -22.15 -18.81 20.78
CA ALA A 269 -22.72 -20.14 20.63
C ALA A 269 -23.98 -20.05 19.75
N GLY A 270 -24.04 -20.90 18.72
CA GLY A 270 -25.12 -20.94 17.75
C GLY A 270 -24.96 -19.98 16.56
N ASP A 271 -23.97 -19.07 16.56
CA ASP A 271 -23.73 -18.19 15.42
C ASP A 271 -23.43 -19.01 14.18
N SER A 272 -24.14 -18.69 13.09
CA SER A 272 -23.98 -19.36 11.81
C SER A 272 -22.85 -18.71 11.02
N PHE A 273 -22.11 -19.52 10.28
CA PHE A 273 -21.02 -19.07 9.44
C PHE A 273 -20.86 -19.97 8.22
N GLU A 274 -20.07 -19.51 7.29
CA GLU A 274 -19.69 -20.24 6.09
C GLU A 274 -18.19 -20.13 5.81
N ILE A 275 -17.68 -21.08 5.03
CA ILE A 275 -16.32 -21.07 4.47
C ILE A 275 -16.41 -20.84 2.97
N ARG A 276 -15.64 -19.87 2.48
CA ARG A 276 -15.56 -19.44 1.08
C ARG A 276 -14.11 -19.34 0.63
N LYS A 277 -13.90 -19.12 -0.66
CA LYS A 277 -12.56 -18.95 -1.23
C LYS A 277 -12.49 -17.65 -2.04
N VAL A 278 -11.50 -16.83 -1.73
CA VAL A 278 -11.10 -15.69 -2.55
C VAL A 278 -9.93 -16.15 -3.41
N ASP A 279 -10.12 -16.20 -4.72
CA ASP A 279 -9.04 -16.56 -5.64
C ASP A 279 -8.10 -15.36 -5.80
N ALA A 280 -8.64 -14.16 -6.05
CA ALA A 280 -7.84 -12.94 -6.09
C ALA A 280 -8.67 -11.73 -5.65
N ALA A 281 -8.14 -10.91 -4.75
CA ALA A 281 -8.70 -9.63 -4.40
C ALA A 281 -8.30 -8.55 -5.43
N LEU A 282 -9.14 -7.52 -5.56
CA LEU A 282 -8.82 -6.34 -6.35
C LEU A 282 -7.47 -5.75 -5.93
N ASP A 283 -6.60 -5.55 -6.92
CA ASP A 283 -5.31 -4.86 -6.80
C ASP A 283 -4.26 -5.53 -5.91
N GLN A 284 -4.53 -6.73 -5.37
CA GLN A 284 -3.59 -7.37 -4.45
C GLN A 284 -2.19 -7.57 -5.07
N PRO A 285 -1.14 -7.78 -4.25
CA PRO A 285 0.17 -8.13 -4.77
C PRO A 285 0.13 -9.30 -5.77
N GLY A 286 0.84 -9.14 -6.88
CA GLY A 286 0.89 -10.12 -7.99
C GLY A 286 -0.27 -10.01 -8.99
N ARG A 287 -1.03 -8.90 -8.96
CA ARG A 287 -2.13 -8.62 -9.88
C ARG A 287 -1.89 -7.33 -10.66
N ALA A 288 -2.38 -7.31 -11.89
CA ALA A 288 -2.17 -6.23 -12.84
C ALA A 288 -3.32 -6.12 -13.85
N LEU A 289 -3.32 -5.03 -14.61
CA LEU A 289 -4.26 -4.80 -15.71
C LEU A 289 -5.72 -4.83 -15.24
N GLY A 290 -6.62 -5.28 -16.13
CA GLY A 290 -8.06 -5.34 -15.93
C GLY A 290 -8.80 -4.23 -16.64
N SER A 291 -10.13 -4.29 -16.56
CA SER A 291 -11.03 -3.30 -17.15
C SER A 291 -11.01 -1.97 -16.39
N LEU A 292 -11.32 -0.88 -17.10
CA LEU A 292 -11.32 0.48 -16.54
C LEU A 292 -12.46 0.69 -15.54
N ILE A 293 -12.14 0.83 -14.25
CA ILE A 293 -13.06 1.36 -13.24
C ILE A 293 -13.23 2.86 -13.46
N THR A 294 -14.44 3.40 -13.27
CA THR A 294 -14.73 4.83 -13.44
C THR A 294 -15.59 5.37 -12.29
N GLY A 295 -15.66 6.70 -12.18
CA GLY A 295 -16.53 7.42 -11.26
C GLY A 295 -16.01 7.52 -9.82
N ASP A 296 -16.41 8.62 -9.15
CA ASP A 296 -16.08 8.90 -7.75
C ASP A 296 -16.69 7.85 -6.81
N THR A 297 -17.94 7.47 -7.09
CA THR A 297 -18.48 6.18 -6.63
C THR A 297 -18.06 5.13 -7.66
N PRO A 298 -17.21 4.16 -7.29
CA PRO A 298 -16.59 3.28 -8.27
C PRO A 298 -17.65 2.40 -8.94
N VAL A 299 -17.71 2.45 -10.26
CA VAL A 299 -18.58 1.60 -11.08
C VAL A 299 -17.79 0.41 -11.59
N ARG A 300 -18.24 -0.81 -11.26
CA ARG A 300 -17.67 -2.05 -11.78
C ARG A 300 -17.89 -2.16 -13.30
N PRO A 301 -16.86 -2.45 -14.09
CA PRO A 301 -17.00 -2.80 -15.50
C PRO A 301 -17.83 -4.07 -15.74
N THR A 302 -18.29 -4.26 -16.98
CA THR A 302 -18.94 -5.52 -17.39
C THR A 302 -17.90 -6.64 -17.44
N ARG A 303 -18.23 -7.86 -16.97
CA ARG A 303 -17.31 -9.02 -16.85
C ARG A 303 -16.16 -8.83 -15.83
N TRP A 304 -16.35 -7.95 -14.85
CA TRP A 304 -15.45 -7.79 -13.72
C TRP A 304 -15.45 -9.00 -12.76
N ASN A 305 -14.37 -9.35 -12.06
CA ASN A 305 -13.00 -8.82 -12.07
C ASN A 305 -12.12 -9.59 -13.08
N ASP A 306 -11.53 -8.86 -14.03
CA ASP A 306 -10.73 -9.40 -15.14
C ASP A 306 -9.25 -8.97 -15.08
N GLN A 307 -8.76 -8.60 -13.89
CA GLN A 307 -7.32 -8.45 -13.66
C GLN A 307 -6.60 -9.76 -13.99
N VAL A 308 -5.34 -9.66 -14.40
CA VAL A 308 -4.50 -10.83 -14.69
C VAL A 308 -3.49 -11.04 -13.57
N THR A 309 -3.01 -12.28 -13.45
CA THR A 309 -1.86 -12.58 -12.58
C THR A 309 -0.60 -12.13 -13.30
N GLU A 310 0.08 -11.16 -12.71
CA GLU A 310 1.40 -10.69 -13.12
C GLU A 310 2.27 -10.76 -11.86
N PRO A 311 2.99 -11.87 -11.65
CA PRO A 311 3.61 -12.17 -10.37
C PRO A 311 4.70 -11.16 -9.97
N CYS A 312 4.91 -10.99 -8.67
CA CYS A 312 6.10 -10.34 -8.13
C CYS A 312 7.31 -11.29 -8.23
N TYR A 313 8.52 -10.76 -8.44
CA TYR A 313 9.76 -11.54 -8.51
C TYR A 313 10.86 -10.98 -7.62
N SER A 314 11.56 -11.87 -6.93
CA SER A 314 12.77 -11.52 -6.18
C SER A 314 13.93 -12.48 -6.43
N TRP A 315 15.13 -11.94 -6.50
CA TRP A 315 16.38 -12.71 -6.67
C TRP A 315 17.59 -11.90 -6.21
N ASN A 316 18.71 -12.58 -5.88
CA ASN A 316 20.00 -11.95 -5.56
C ASN A 316 20.00 -10.90 -4.41
N ASN A 317 19.07 -10.95 -3.46
CA ASN A 317 19.06 -10.05 -2.28
C ASN A 317 19.73 -10.66 -1.03
N GLY A 318 20.65 -11.60 -1.22
CA GLY A 318 21.20 -12.40 -0.12
C GLY A 318 20.18 -13.41 0.41
N GLN A 319 19.84 -13.33 1.70
CA GLN A 319 18.85 -14.22 2.34
C GLN A 319 17.42 -13.63 2.34
N VAL A 320 17.25 -12.42 1.84
CA VAL A 320 15.99 -11.68 1.92
C VAL A 320 15.12 -11.98 0.70
N ASN A 321 13.88 -12.38 0.96
CA ASN A 321 12.89 -12.73 -0.05
C ASN A 321 11.51 -12.15 0.31
N PHE A 322 10.52 -12.35 -0.56
CA PHE A 322 9.16 -11.95 -0.22
C PHE A 322 8.53 -12.85 0.85
N GLY A 323 7.78 -12.22 1.76
CA GLY A 323 6.83 -12.88 2.65
C GLY A 323 5.39 -12.58 2.23
N GLY A 324 4.66 -13.60 1.79
CA GLY A 324 3.24 -13.47 1.42
C GLY A 324 2.32 -13.46 2.63
N GLY A 325 1.51 -12.41 2.77
CA GLY A 325 0.39 -12.34 3.69
C GLY A 325 -0.85 -13.10 3.17
N PRO A 326 -1.95 -13.10 3.92
CA PRO A 326 -3.22 -13.70 3.51
C PRO A 326 -3.63 -13.33 2.08
N GLY A 327 -4.05 -14.33 1.30
CA GLY A 327 -4.45 -14.17 -0.11
C GLY A 327 -3.30 -14.06 -1.13
N VAL A 328 -2.07 -13.80 -0.67
CA VAL A 328 -0.88 -13.69 -1.53
C VAL A 328 -0.10 -15.00 -1.48
N ARG A 329 0.08 -15.67 -2.63
CA ARG A 329 0.49 -17.09 -2.71
C ARG A 329 1.80 -17.25 -3.47
N LEU A 330 2.73 -17.99 -2.88
CA LEU A 330 4.00 -18.39 -3.52
C LEU A 330 3.71 -19.27 -4.73
N ASN A 331 4.49 -19.10 -5.79
CA ASN A 331 4.37 -19.78 -7.10
C ASN A 331 3.11 -19.43 -7.90
N GLU A 332 2.39 -18.38 -7.50
CA GLU A 332 1.26 -17.85 -8.24
C GLU A 332 1.32 -16.32 -8.30
N HIS A 333 1.27 -15.67 -7.13
CA HIS A 333 1.31 -14.21 -7.01
C HIS A 333 2.74 -13.68 -6.86
N TYR A 334 3.66 -14.52 -6.39
CA TYR A 334 5.07 -14.15 -6.30
C TYR A 334 5.99 -15.37 -6.39
N PHE A 335 7.23 -15.09 -6.79
CA PHE A 335 8.32 -16.05 -6.86
C PHE A 335 9.54 -15.50 -6.12
N ASN A 336 10.16 -16.36 -5.31
CA ASN A 336 11.39 -16.08 -4.57
C ASN A 336 12.56 -16.77 -5.26
N ASP A 337 13.76 -16.22 -5.10
CA ASP A 337 15.00 -16.72 -5.71
C ASP A 337 14.89 -17.01 -7.22
N THR A 338 14.07 -16.22 -7.92
CA THR A 338 13.71 -16.44 -9.32
C THR A 338 13.78 -15.13 -10.10
N PRO A 339 14.74 -14.99 -11.03
CA PRO A 339 14.75 -13.88 -11.98
C PRO A 339 13.46 -13.82 -12.80
N MET A 340 12.88 -12.63 -12.95
CA MET A 340 11.69 -12.45 -13.76
C MET A 340 11.99 -12.77 -15.23
N PRO A 341 11.26 -13.70 -15.88
CA PRO A 341 11.49 -14.04 -17.28
C PRO A 341 11.35 -12.84 -18.21
N GLY A 342 12.39 -12.57 -19.02
CA GLY A 342 12.39 -11.49 -20.02
C GLY A 342 12.52 -10.08 -19.43
N TYR A 343 12.68 -9.93 -18.12
CA TYR A 343 12.92 -8.63 -17.50
C TYR A 343 14.30 -8.09 -17.85
N THR A 344 14.37 -6.80 -18.16
CA THR A 344 15.62 -6.06 -18.36
C THR A 344 15.48 -4.73 -17.65
N GLU A 345 16.47 -4.37 -16.83
CA GLU A 345 16.48 -3.08 -16.16
C GLU A 345 16.46 -1.93 -17.17
N PHE A 346 15.78 -0.85 -16.83
CA PHE A 346 15.89 0.38 -17.61
C PHE A 346 17.32 0.93 -17.57
N THR A 347 17.75 1.64 -18.62
CA THR A 347 19.12 2.17 -18.70
C THR A 347 19.52 2.96 -17.45
N TYR A 348 20.73 2.74 -16.97
CA TYR A 348 21.34 3.44 -15.82
C TYR A 348 22.70 4.05 -16.24
N PRO A 349 23.01 5.30 -15.84
CA PRO A 349 22.12 6.22 -15.13
C PRO A 349 20.93 6.64 -16.02
N HIS A 350 19.87 7.14 -15.41
CA HIS A 350 18.67 7.57 -16.14
C HIS A 350 19.05 8.65 -17.17
N PRO A 351 18.52 8.65 -18.42
CA PRO A 351 18.96 9.59 -19.45
C PRO A 351 18.83 11.08 -19.10
N LEU A 352 17.95 11.40 -18.14
CA LEU A 352 17.78 12.77 -17.62
C LEU A 352 18.88 13.23 -16.65
N THR A 353 19.78 12.35 -16.19
CA THR A 353 20.96 12.73 -15.39
C THR A 353 22.07 13.35 -16.26
N GLY A 354 22.07 13.06 -17.56
CA GLY A 354 22.91 13.75 -18.55
C GLY A 354 22.66 15.27 -18.54
N SER A 355 23.73 16.06 -18.64
CA SER A 355 23.69 17.52 -18.56
C SER A 355 22.69 18.12 -19.57
N LEU A 356 21.60 18.71 -19.07
CA LEU A 356 20.96 19.80 -19.79
C LEU A 356 22.02 20.91 -19.94
N PRO A 357 22.22 21.53 -21.12
CA PRO A 357 23.06 22.70 -21.21
C PRO A 357 22.50 23.73 -20.24
N TRP A 358 23.23 24.01 -19.16
CA TRP A 358 22.93 25.13 -18.29
C TRP A 358 23.00 26.39 -19.15
N SER A 359 21.85 26.91 -19.55
CA SER A 359 21.74 28.27 -20.07
C SER A 359 21.52 29.16 -18.85
N PRO A 360 22.45 30.06 -18.51
CA PRO A 360 22.21 31.04 -17.46
C PRO A 360 20.89 31.77 -17.78
N PRO A 361 20.05 32.07 -16.78
CA PRO A 361 18.89 32.92 -17.00
C PRO A 361 19.38 34.24 -17.59
N THR A 362 18.89 34.61 -18.77
CA THR A 362 19.12 35.95 -19.29
C THR A 362 18.53 36.91 -18.27
N THR A 363 19.37 37.77 -17.70
CA THR A 363 19.00 38.74 -16.68
C THR A 363 17.93 39.67 -17.25
N THR A 364 16.66 39.32 -17.08
CA THR A 364 15.56 40.24 -17.35
C THR A 364 15.43 41.09 -16.10
N THR A 365 15.87 42.33 -16.19
CA THR A 365 15.74 43.35 -15.14
C THR A 365 14.26 43.55 -14.84
N ARG A 366 13.72 42.79 -13.87
CA ARG A 366 12.41 43.09 -13.28
C ARG A 366 12.62 44.30 -12.37
N THR A 367 12.20 45.47 -12.85
CA THR A 367 12.00 46.65 -12.02
C THR A 367 11.01 46.29 -10.90
N SER A 368 11.52 46.12 -9.68
CA SER A 368 10.67 45.91 -8.51
C SER A 368 10.00 47.23 -8.15
N LEU A 369 8.73 47.39 -8.52
CA LEU A 369 7.86 48.33 -7.81
C LEU A 369 7.52 47.72 -6.45
N ARG A 370 8.42 47.90 -5.47
CA ARG A 370 8.11 47.69 -4.06
C ARG A 370 7.16 48.80 -3.62
N LYS A 371 5.86 48.52 -3.49
CA LYS A 371 4.98 49.33 -2.65
C LYS A 371 5.25 48.94 -1.18
N PRO A 372 5.63 49.88 -0.29
CA PRO A 372 5.81 49.56 1.12
C PRO A 372 4.48 49.11 1.73
N TRP A 373 4.51 48.05 2.54
CA TRP A 373 3.38 47.71 3.40
C TRP A 373 3.18 48.84 4.42
N GLY A 374 2.11 49.62 4.22
CA GLY A 374 1.66 50.64 5.17
C GLY A 374 1.26 50.00 6.50
N LYS A 375 1.64 50.66 7.60
CA LYS A 375 1.26 50.32 8.97
C LYS A 375 -0.27 50.18 9.05
N LYS A 376 -0.77 49.05 9.57
CA LYS A 376 -2.20 48.89 9.90
C LYS A 376 -2.54 49.83 11.06
N GLU A 377 -3.27 50.91 10.77
CA GLU A 377 -4.01 51.65 11.78
C GLU A 377 -5.13 50.75 12.35
N LYS A 378 -5.20 50.67 13.68
CA LYS A 378 -6.33 50.04 14.38
C LYS A 378 -7.56 50.93 14.20
N LYS A 379 -8.51 50.52 13.35
CA LYS A 379 -9.89 50.98 13.43
C LYS A 379 -10.75 49.91 14.10
N THR A 380 -11.26 50.28 15.27
CA THR A 380 -12.23 49.50 16.04
C THR A 380 -13.59 49.67 15.37
N GLU A 381 -14.11 48.64 14.73
CA GLU A 381 -15.51 48.60 14.28
C GLU A 381 -16.30 47.60 15.12
N GLN A 382 -17.28 48.11 15.87
CA GLN A 382 -18.25 47.32 16.62
C GLN A 382 -19.09 46.48 15.66
N ARG A 383 -18.92 45.16 15.73
CA ARG A 383 -19.72 44.22 14.94
C ARG A 383 -20.95 43.80 15.75
N ASN A 384 -22.11 44.36 15.39
CA ASN A 384 -23.41 43.94 15.90
C ASN A 384 -23.64 42.43 15.65
N ARG A 385 -23.84 41.67 16.73
CA ARG A 385 -24.13 40.23 16.70
C ARG A 385 -25.55 40.00 16.20
N ARG A 386 -25.70 39.32 15.07
CA ARG A 386 -26.96 38.64 14.69
C ARG A 386 -26.84 37.14 15.00
N PRO A 387 -27.89 36.50 15.56
CA PRO A 387 -27.81 35.11 16.01
C PRO A 387 -27.80 34.11 14.85
N TRP A 388 -27.01 33.06 15.04
CA TRP A 388 -26.66 31.98 14.11
C TRP A 388 -27.85 31.05 13.84
N LYS A 389 -28.27 30.90 12.58
CA LYS A 389 -29.12 29.78 12.14
C LYS A 389 -28.22 28.60 11.78
N LYS A 390 -28.34 27.50 12.53
CA LYS A 390 -27.63 26.24 12.29
C LYS A 390 -27.95 25.72 10.89
N THR A 391 -26.92 25.58 10.06
CA THR A 391 -26.95 24.76 8.84
C THR A 391 -25.97 23.62 9.03
N LYS A 392 -26.41 22.41 8.66
CA LYS A 392 -25.78 21.12 8.95
C LYS A 392 -24.34 21.06 8.42
N GLU A 393 -23.42 20.66 9.29
CA GLU A 393 -22.05 20.27 8.93
C GLU A 393 -22.09 19.02 8.03
N LYS A 394 -21.38 19.11 6.90
CA LYS A 394 -20.89 17.93 6.18
C LYS A 394 -19.66 17.42 6.94
N PRO A 395 -19.47 16.10 7.13
CA PRO A 395 -18.30 15.62 7.83
C PRO A 395 -17.05 15.89 7.01
N THR A 396 -16.07 16.49 7.69
CA THR A 396 -14.70 16.74 7.27
C THR A 396 -13.95 15.43 7.04
N ASN A 397 -13.21 15.36 5.92
CA ASN A 397 -12.16 14.37 5.70
C ASN A 397 -11.06 14.60 6.75
N GLU A 398 -11.12 13.87 7.86
CA GLU A 398 -9.98 13.71 8.74
C GLU A 398 -9.01 12.70 8.11
N MET A 399 -7.79 13.15 7.89
CA MET A 399 -6.67 12.30 7.48
C MET A 399 -6.41 11.28 8.59
N ALA A 400 -6.65 10.01 8.28
CA ALA A 400 -6.14 8.93 9.11
C ALA A 400 -4.62 8.87 8.92
N GLY A 401 -3.88 9.53 9.82
CA GLY A 401 -2.52 9.11 10.14
C GLY A 401 -2.62 7.70 10.71
N GLY A 402 -2.48 6.71 9.83
CA GLY A 402 -2.37 5.32 10.22
C GLY A 402 -1.11 5.16 11.04
N GLN A 403 -1.29 4.90 12.33
CA GLN A 403 -0.23 4.49 13.22
C GLN A 403 0.25 3.09 12.76
N GLU A 404 1.26 3.05 11.90
CA GLU A 404 1.90 1.81 11.49
C GLU A 404 2.76 1.29 12.64
N ASN A 405 2.17 0.43 13.47
CA ASN A 405 2.94 -0.54 14.23
C ASN A 405 3.37 -1.65 13.26
N LEU A 406 4.48 -1.43 12.55
CA LEU A 406 5.27 -2.53 12.01
C LEU A 406 5.89 -3.22 13.23
N GLY A 407 5.29 -4.34 13.64
CA GLY A 407 5.51 -4.99 14.93
C GLY A 407 6.96 -5.42 15.21
N ASP A 408 7.22 -5.60 16.51
CA ASP A 408 8.42 -6.20 17.12
C ASP A 408 8.71 -7.65 16.69
#